data_AF-A0A536M3A7-F1
#
_entry.id   AF-A0A536M3A7-F1
#
_cell.length_a   1.000
_cell.length_b   1.000
_cell.length_c   1.000
_cell.angle_alpha   90.00
_cell.angle_beta   90.00
_cell.angle_gamma   90.00
#
_symmetry.space_group_name_H-M   'P 1'
#
loop_
_entity.id
_entity.type
_entity.pdbx_description
1 polymer ?
#
loop_
_entity_poly.entity_id
_entity_poly.type
_entity_poly.pdbx_seq_one_letter_code
_entity_poly.pdbx_strand_id
1 'polypeptide(L)'
;SGEDFFLKMMTGQQPLAMGPYAGKTGASEPHPMGNYGEWAQRVQIDLPQALDYMRAVFRSTEEYLTTLKPEDLDREIDLTSSGLGKMSLGGFVSMIAVIHPSNHIGEISCMKGQQGAKGYSF
;
A
#
# COMPACT_ATOMS: atom_id res chain seq x y z
N SER A 1 0.80 -1.39 -4.64
CA SER A 1 0.26 -1.07 -3.30
C SER A 1 1.01 0.13 -2.75
N GLY A 2 0.36 1.08 -2.08
CA GLY A 2 1.06 2.19 -1.42
C GLY A 2 2.11 1.70 -0.43
N GLU A 3 1.78 0.64 0.33
CA GLU A 3 2.69 -0.01 1.28
C GLU A 3 3.98 -0.53 0.63
N ASP A 4 3.88 -1.19 -0.53
CA ASP A 4 5.03 -1.67 -1.31
C ASP A 4 5.97 -0.52 -1.68
N PHE A 5 5.43 0.56 -2.24
CA PHE A 5 6.23 1.71 -2.65
C PHE A 5 6.86 2.43 -1.45
N PHE A 6 6.11 2.70 -0.39
CA PHE A 6 6.61 3.43 0.77
C PHE A 6 7.68 2.63 1.52
N LEU A 7 7.43 1.34 1.80
CA LEU A 7 8.40 0.50 2.51
C LEU A 7 9.70 0.36 1.71
N LYS A 8 9.60 0.11 0.41
CA LYS A 8 10.77 -0.11 -0.45
C LYS A 8 11.55 1.18 -0.68
N MET A 9 10.87 2.32 -0.84
CA MET A 9 11.51 3.63 -0.86
C MET A 9 12.31 3.91 0.42
N MET A 10 11.71 3.68 1.60
CA MET A 10 12.38 3.93 2.89
C MET A 10 13.57 3.00 3.14
N THR A 11 13.50 1.75 2.66
CA THR A 11 14.58 0.76 2.78
C THR A 11 15.59 0.79 1.63
N GLY A 12 15.43 1.71 0.66
CA GLY A 12 16.31 1.81 -0.51
C GLY A 12 16.23 0.61 -1.46
N GLN A 13 15.13 -0.14 -1.42
CA GLN A 13 14.88 -1.33 -2.23
C GLN A 13 13.95 -1.00 -3.42
N GLN A 14 13.96 -1.86 -4.43
CA GLN A 14 13.00 -1.75 -5.54
C GLN A 14 11.61 -2.26 -5.10
N PRO A 15 10.51 -1.53 -5.42
CA PRO A 15 9.14 -2.03 -5.25
C PRO A 15 8.90 -3.36 -5.94
N LEU A 16 8.17 -4.27 -5.30
CA LEU A 16 7.82 -5.57 -5.89
C LEU A 16 7.07 -5.40 -7.22
N ALA A 17 6.19 -4.40 -7.30
CA ALA A 17 5.48 -4.03 -8.52
C ALA A 17 6.38 -3.63 -9.70
N MET A 18 7.63 -3.24 -9.44
CA MET A 18 8.62 -2.85 -10.45
C MET A 18 9.66 -3.95 -10.72
N GLY A 19 9.57 -5.08 -10.02
CA GLY A 19 10.49 -6.20 -10.15
C GLY A 19 9.72 -7.52 -10.33
N PRO A 20 9.68 -8.42 -9.33
CA PRO A 20 9.05 -9.74 -9.48
C PRO A 20 7.56 -9.71 -9.90
N TYR A 21 6.86 -8.64 -9.58
CA TYR A 21 5.45 -8.42 -9.90
C TYR A 21 5.23 -7.40 -11.03
N ALA A 22 6.27 -7.05 -11.79
CA ALA A 22 6.13 -6.20 -12.97
C ALA A 22 5.10 -6.80 -13.96
N GLY A 23 4.05 -6.03 -14.26
CA GLY A 23 2.93 -6.47 -15.10
C GLY A 23 2.05 -7.56 -14.49
N LYS A 24 2.20 -7.85 -13.18
CA LYS A 24 1.48 -8.90 -12.45
C LYS A 24 0.81 -8.38 -11.17
N THR A 25 0.48 -7.09 -11.12
CA THR A 25 -0.16 -6.48 -9.95
C THR A 25 -1.69 -6.69 -9.94
N GLY A 26 -2.24 -7.35 -10.96
CA GLY A 26 -3.68 -7.54 -11.17
C GLY A 26 -4.37 -6.38 -11.89
N ALA A 27 -3.71 -5.24 -12.11
CA ALA A 27 -4.25 -4.17 -12.93
C ALA A 27 -3.88 -4.38 -14.41
N SER A 28 -4.85 -4.18 -15.31
CA SER A 28 -4.63 -4.30 -16.77
C SER A 28 -3.66 -3.26 -17.34
N GLU A 29 -3.55 -2.11 -16.68
CA GLU A 29 -2.69 -1.00 -17.07
C GLU A 29 -2.11 -0.32 -15.82
N PRO A 30 -0.88 0.23 -15.87
CA PRO A 30 -0.23 0.83 -14.72
C PRO A 30 -1.03 2.04 -14.22
N HIS A 31 -0.99 2.25 -12.89
CA HIS A 31 -1.57 3.46 -12.31
C HIS A 31 -0.83 4.69 -12.84
N PRO A 32 -1.55 5.71 -13.36
CA PRO A 32 -0.91 6.85 -13.98
C PRO A 32 -0.42 7.85 -12.92
N MET A 33 0.48 8.75 -13.31
CA MET A 33 0.91 9.89 -12.47
C MET A 33 -0.05 11.09 -12.56
N GLY A 34 -1.24 10.91 -13.18
CA GLY A 34 -2.26 11.93 -13.41
C GLY A 34 -3.43 11.39 -14.23
N ASN A 35 -4.45 12.21 -14.50
CA ASN A 35 -5.65 11.82 -15.26
C ASN A 35 -6.34 10.54 -14.73
N TYR A 36 -6.55 10.50 -13.42
CA TYR A 36 -7.11 9.34 -12.72
C TYR A 36 -8.51 8.95 -13.20
N GLY A 37 -9.32 9.93 -13.62
CA GLY A 37 -10.71 9.70 -14.02
C GLY A 37 -10.84 8.78 -15.24
N GLU A 38 -10.10 9.06 -16.31
CA GLU A 38 -10.12 8.23 -17.51
C GLU A 38 -9.54 6.83 -17.24
N TRP A 39 -8.45 6.75 -16.48
CA TRP A 39 -7.86 5.47 -16.10
C TRP A 39 -8.82 4.62 -15.28
N ALA A 40 -9.48 5.20 -14.28
CA ALA A 40 -10.42 4.50 -13.40
C ALA A 40 -11.64 3.94 -14.15
N GLN A 41 -12.02 4.52 -15.29
CA GLN A 41 -13.11 4.03 -16.13
C GLN A 41 -12.72 2.85 -17.03
N ARG A 42 -11.43 2.67 -17.31
CA ARG A 42 -10.93 1.62 -18.23
C ARG A 42 -10.29 0.45 -17.52
N VAL A 43 -9.58 0.72 -16.42
CA VAL A 43 -8.78 -0.29 -15.73
C VAL A 43 -9.63 -1.51 -15.38
N GLN A 44 -9.12 -2.69 -15.72
CA GLN A 44 -9.68 -3.96 -15.32
C GLN A 44 -8.81 -4.57 -14.22
N ILE A 45 -9.46 -5.13 -13.20
CA ILE A 45 -8.79 -5.74 -12.06
C ILE A 45 -9.00 -7.26 -12.09
N ASP A 46 -7.92 -7.99 -12.33
CA ASP A 46 -7.83 -9.42 -12.03
C ASP A 46 -7.66 -9.57 -10.51
N LEU A 47 -8.78 -9.82 -9.82
CA LEU A 47 -8.80 -9.90 -8.37
C LEU A 47 -7.92 -11.04 -7.82
N PRO A 48 -7.96 -12.29 -8.35
CA PRO A 48 -7.01 -13.33 -7.94
C PRO A 48 -5.54 -12.91 -8.02
N GLN A 49 -5.12 -12.31 -9.13
CA GLN A 49 -3.74 -11.86 -9.30
C GLN A 49 -3.40 -10.69 -8.37
N ALA A 50 -4.32 -9.73 -8.20
CA ALA A 50 -4.14 -8.63 -7.26
C ALA A 50 -3.96 -9.14 -5.82
N LEU A 51 -4.74 -10.15 -5.41
CA LEU A 51 -4.61 -10.76 -4.08
C LEU A 51 -3.29 -11.50 -3.90
N ASP A 52 -2.77 -12.16 -4.95
CA ASP A 52 -1.44 -12.78 -4.90
C ASP A 52 -0.33 -11.74 -4.67
N TYR A 53 -0.37 -10.65 -5.44
CA TYR A 53 0.54 -9.52 -5.26
C TYR A 53 0.43 -8.91 -3.85
N MET A 54 -0.78 -8.69 -3.34
CA MET A 54 -0.97 -8.15 -1.99
C MET A 54 -0.42 -9.05 -0.90
N ARG A 55 -0.55 -10.38 -1.01
CA ARG A 55 0.07 -11.32 -0.08
C ARG A 55 1.59 -11.23 -0.09
N ALA A 56 2.20 -11.03 -1.27
CA ALA A 56 3.64 -10.85 -1.37
C ALA A 56 4.11 -9.53 -0.75
N VAL A 57 3.34 -8.45 -0.90
CA VAL A 57 3.60 -7.17 -0.23
C VAL A 57 3.54 -7.34 1.28
N PHE A 58 2.47 -7.95 1.81
CA PHE A 58 2.33 -8.18 3.26
C PHE A 58 3.46 -9.05 3.81
N ARG A 59 3.81 -10.15 3.14
CA ARG A 59 4.95 -10.97 3.54
C ARG A 59 6.24 -10.16 3.56
N SER A 60 6.48 -9.31 2.55
CA SER A 60 7.66 -8.45 2.55
C SER A 60 7.67 -7.43 3.69
N THR A 61 6.51 -6.93 4.11
CA THR A 61 6.39 -6.06 5.28
C THR A 61 6.67 -6.83 6.56
N GLU A 62 6.06 -8.01 6.73
CA GLU A 62 6.30 -8.89 7.88
C GLU A 62 7.77 -9.27 8.00
N GLU A 63 8.42 -9.68 6.90
CA GLU A 63 9.84 -9.98 6.85
C GLU A 63 10.68 -8.80 7.33
N TYR A 64 10.39 -7.57 6.86
CA TYR A 64 11.07 -6.38 7.36
C TYR A 64 10.86 -6.18 8.86
N LEU A 65 9.62 -6.31 9.35
CA LEU A 65 9.30 -6.16 10.76
C LEU A 65 10.03 -7.18 11.65
N THR A 66 10.27 -8.42 11.16
CA THR A 66 11.05 -9.42 11.92
C THR A 66 12.52 -9.06 12.10
N THR A 67 13.05 -8.12 11.31
CA THR A 67 14.41 -7.63 11.48
C THR A 67 14.55 -6.54 12.54
N LEU A 68 13.43 -5.98 13.00
CA LEU A 68 13.41 -4.85 13.92
C LEU A 68 13.35 -5.32 15.37
N LYS A 69 14.05 -4.58 16.23
CA LYS A 69 13.84 -4.61 17.68
C LYS A 69 12.82 -3.55 18.08
N PRO A 70 12.18 -3.66 19.25
CA PRO A 70 11.24 -2.65 19.74
C PRO A 70 11.84 -1.23 19.74
N GLU A 71 13.11 -1.10 20.12
CA GLU A 71 13.79 0.21 20.21
C GLU A 71 14.01 0.86 18.83
N ASP A 72 14.06 0.06 17.76
CA ASP A 72 14.21 0.58 16.40
C ASP A 72 12.98 1.39 15.96
N LEU A 73 11.81 1.16 16.58
CA LEU A 73 10.58 1.88 16.26
C LEU A 73 10.63 3.34 16.69
N ASP A 74 11.45 3.68 17.68
CA ASP A 74 11.62 5.05 18.17
C ASP A 74 12.60 5.86 17.31
N ARG A 75 13.37 5.22 16.41
CA ARG A 75 14.33 5.95 15.56
C ARG A 75 13.60 6.94 14.67
N GLU A 76 14.11 8.16 14.59
CA GLU A 76 13.64 9.16 13.65
C GLU A 76 14.06 8.79 12.22
N ILE A 77 13.13 8.87 11.28
CA ILE A 77 13.39 8.79 9.85
C ILE A 77 13.03 10.14 9.21
N ASP A 78 13.84 10.55 8.23
CA ASP A 78 13.62 11.78 7.46
C ASP A 78 13.06 11.44 6.08
N LEU A 79 11.77 11.70 5.90
CA LEU A 79 11.03 11.51 4.65
C LEU A 79 10.64 12.86 4.03
N THR A 80 11.37 13.93 4.35
CA THR A 80 11.11 15.27 3.82
C THR A 80 11.18 15.32 2.30
N SER A 81 12.11 14.56 1.70
CA SER A 81 12.23 14.44 0.23
C SER A 81 10.98 13.83 -0.44
N SER A 82 10.21 13.05 0.32
CA SER A 82 8.94 12.45 -0.10
C SER A 82 7.72 13.28 0.32
N GLY A 83 7.91 14.46 0.91
CA GLY A 83 6.84 15.36 1.37
C GLY A 83 6.15 14.94 2.68
N LEU A 84 6.69 13.94 3.39
CA LEU A 84 6.09 13.40 4.62
C LEU A 84 6.73 13.95 5.91
N GLY A 85 7.81 14.71 5.78
CA GLY A 85 8.55 15.28 6.91
C GLY A 85 9.30 14.22 7.72
N LYS A 86 9.56 14.52 8.99
CA LYS A 86 10.25 13.62 9.93
C LYS A 86 9.25 12.94 10.85
N MET A 87 9.46 11.66 11.12
CA MET A 87 8.64 10.88 12.06
C MET A 87 9.42 9.70 12.60
N SER A 88 8.91 9.04 13.66
CA SER A 88 9.49 7.78 14.12
C SER A 88 9.23 6.65 13.12
N LEU A 89 10.11 5.65 13.09
CA LEU A 89 9.89 4.45 12.27
C LEU A 89 8.56 3.77 12.62
N GLY A 90 8.23 3.67 13.91
CA GLY A 90 6.96 3.12 14.38
C GLY A 90 5.75 3.91 13.87
N GLY A 91 5.86 5.24 13.85
CA GLY A 91 4.84 6.12 13.25
C GLY A 91 4.65 5.85 11.76
N PHE A 92 5.76 5.71 11.02
CA PHE A 92 5.73 5.39 9.60
C PHE A 92 5.12 4.01 9.31
N VAL A 93 5.55 2.96 10.04
CA VAL A 93 4.99 1.61 9.90
C VAL A 93 3.49 1.61 10.20
N SER A 94 3.07 2.30 11.26
CA SER A 94 1.65 2.45 11.61
C SER A 94 0.86 3.16 10.51
N MET A 95 1.45 4.21 9.92
CA MET A 95 0.83 4.95 8.81
C MET A 95 0.60 4.03 7.60
N ILE A 96 1.63 3.31 7.14
CA ILE A 96 1.54 2.53 5.89
C ILE A 96 0.76 1.21 6.03
N ALA A 97 0.88 0.54 7.17
CA ALA A 97 0.34 -0.81 7.36
C ALA A 97 -1.05 -0.81 8.04
N VAL A 98 -1.41 0.27 8.75
CA VAL A 98 -2.66 0.34 9.51
C VAL A 98 -3.53 1.49 9.03
N ILE A 99 -3.08 2.73 9.19
CA ILE A 99 -3.93 3.91 9.00
C ILE A 99 -4.35 4.08 7.53
N HIS A 100 -3.38 4.07 6.62
CA HIS A 100 -3.62 4.22 5.19
C HIS A 100 -4.57 3.13 4.62
N PRO A 101 -4.34 1.81 4.84
CA PRO A 101 -5.27 0.80 4.37
C PRO A 101 -6.63 0.88 5.07
N SER A 102 -6.69 1.20 6.35
CA SER A 102 -7.97 1.34 7.08
C SER A 102 -8.86 2.42 6.46
N ASN A 103 -8.27 3.55 6.04
CA ASN A 103 -9.01 4.62 5.36
C ASN A 103 -9.60 4.12 4.04
N HIS A 104 -8.82 3.44 3.19
CA HIS A 104 -9.31 2.88 1.93
C HIS A 104 -10.38 1.80 2.13
N ILE A 105 -10.26 0.96 3.15
CA ILE A 105 -11.30 -0.04 3.47
C ILE A 105 -12.59 0.67 3.89
N GLY A 106 -12.49 1.79 4.62
CA GLY A 106 -13.61 2.67 4.94
C GLY A 106 -14.28 3.24 3.69
N GLU A 107 -13.50 3.77 2.74
CA GLU A 107 -13.98 4.28 1.46
C GLU A 107 -14.70 3.20 0.64
N ILE A 108 -14.09 2.02 0.50
CA ILE A 108 -14.69 0.87 -0.18
C ILE A 108 -15.99 0.45 0.50
N SER A 109 -16.02 0.46 1.83
CA SER A 109 -17.21 0.12 2.60
C SER A 109 -18.36 1.10 2.37
N CYS A 110 -18.05 2.40 2.30
CA CYS A 110 -19.01 3.44 1.94
C CYS A 110 -19.58 3.20 0.53
N MET A 111 -18.71 2.95 -0.46
CA MET A 111 -19.12 2.68 -1.83
C MET A 111 -20.00 1.43 -1.95
N LYS A 112 -19.65 0.35 -1.25
CA LYS A 112 -20.49 -0.87 -1.19
C LYS A 112 -21.88 -0.56 -0.64
N GLY A 113 -21.96 0.24 0.43
CA GLY A 113 -23.22 0.68 1.03
C GLY A 113 -24.08 1.47 0.05
N GLN A 114 -23.49 2.42 -0.69
CA GLN A 114 -24.18 3.17 -1.75
C GLN A 114 -24.71 2.29 -2.88
N GLN A 115 -24.08 1.14 -3.13
CA GLN A 115 -24.49 0.15 -4.12
C GLN A 115 -25.47 -0.91 -3.57
N GLY A 116 -25.96 -0.74 -2.33
CA GLY A 116 -26.88 -1.70 -1.68
C GLY A 116 -26.21 -2.99 -1.19
N ALA A 117 -24.88 -3.08 -1.24
CA ALA A 117 -24.13 -4.20 -0.69
C ALA A 117 -23.75 -3.95 0.78
N LYS A 118 -23.43 -5.03 1.51
CA LYS A 118 -22.92 -4.91 2.89
C LYS A 118 -21.52 -4.29 2.89
N GLY A 119 -21.37 -3.15 3.55
CA GLY A 119 -20.09 -2.47 3.79
C GLY A 119 -19.25 -3.15 4.87
N TYR A 120 -18.67 -2.37 5.78
CA TYR A 120 -17.90 -2.87 6.93
C TYR A 120 -18.81 -3.80 7.76
N SER A 121 -18.27 -4.94 8.19
CA SER A 121 -18.97 -5.74 9.20
C SER A 121 -18.77 -5.06 10.54
N PHE A 122 -19.85 -4.60 11.16
CA PHE A 122 -19.91 -4.41 12.60
C PHE A 122 -20.46 -5.69 13.24
#